data_AF-Q9TWZ5-F1
#
_entry.id   AF-Q9TWZ5-F1
#
_cell.length_a   1.000
_cell.length_b   1.000
_cell.length_c   1.000
_cell.angle_alpha   90.00
_cell.angle_beta   90.00
_cell.angle_gamma   90.00
#
_symmetry.space_group_name_H-M   'P 1'
#
loop_
_entity.id
_entity.type
_entity.pdbx_description
1 polymer ?
#
loop_
_entity_poly.entity_id
_entity_poly.type
_entity_poly.pdbx_seq_one_letter_code
_entity_poly.pdbx_strand_id
1 'polypeptide(L)'
;LEMDETEEHGNISVTLVSESDEDDAFTIRDIEISHAKMKDIRKIRQYHFRGWPEVGVPESGADLMHLVNQSHLHQKEAGPGPIVV
;
A
#
# COMPACT_ATOMS: atom_id res chain seq x y z
N LEU A 1 -16.04 15.96 0.52
CA LEU A 1 -14.66 16.40 0.32
C LEU A 1 -13.85 15.51 1.23
N GLU A 2 -13.37 14.37 0.71
CA GLU A 2 -12.32 13.64 1.41
C GLU A 2 -11.14 14.60 1.52
N MET A 3 -10.71 14.85 2.76
CA MET A 3 -9.54 15.65 3.02
C MET A 3 -8.37 14.68 3.01
N ASP A 4 -7.44 14.88 2.08
CA ASP A 4 -6.20 14.11 2.06
C ASP A 4 -5.46 14.31 3.40
N GLU A 5 -5.27 13.23 4.15
CA GLU A 5 -4.58 13.27 5.45
C GLU A 5 -3.08 13.29 5.20
N THR A 6 -2.39 14.35 5.62
CA THR A 6 -0.95 14.53 5.38
C THR A 6 -0.17 14.57 6.69
N GLU A 7 0.87 13.74 6.77
CA GLU A 7 1.83 13.69 7.86
C GLU A 7 3.26 14.01 7.38
N GLU A 8 4.05 14.66 8.25
CA GLU A 8 5.43 15.04 7.96
C GLU A 8 6.42 14.20 8.76
N HIS A 9 7.31 13.49 8.05
CA HIS A 9 8.39 12.69 8.62
C HIS A 9 9.75 13.23 8.15
N GLY A 10 10.22 14.30 8.82
CA GLY A 10 11.50 14.94 8.50
C GLY A 10 11.43 15.72 7.18
N ASN A 11 12.09 15.22 6.13
CA ASN A 11 12.03 15.82 4.79
C ASN A 11 10.99 15.15 3.89
N ILE A 12 10.21 14.21 4.41
CA ILE A 12 9.22 13.44 3.66
C ILE A 12 7.83 13.86 4.12
N SER A 13 6.98 14.24 3.17
CA SER A 13 5.55 14.42 3.39
C SER A 13 4.82 13.19 2.84
N VAL A 14 3.93 12.61 3.65
CA VAL A 14 3.16 11.41 3.34
C VAL A 14 1.69 11.78 3.37
N THR A 15 1.02 11.66 2.23
CA THR A 15 -0.38 12.01 2.06
C THR A 15 -1.19 10.77 1.73
N LEU A 16 -2.15 10.42 2.60
CA LEU A 16 -3.15 9.38 2.30
C LEU A 16 -4.17 9.96 1.32
N VAL A 17 -4.22 9.42 0.11
CA VAL A 17 -5.11 9.85 -0.96
C VAL A 17 -6.41 9.06 -0.94
N SER A 18 -6.32 7.76 -0.70
CA SER A 18 -7.50 6.90 -0.57
C SER A 18 -7.21 5.67 0.29
N GLU A 19 -8.27 5.16 0.91
CA GLU A 19 -8.29 3.88 1.62
C GLU A 19 -9.51 3.09 1.14
N SER A 20 -9.31 1.81 0.81
CA SER A 20 -10.39 0.89 0.43
C SER A 20 -10.28 -0.41 1.22
N ASP A 21 -11.41 -0.80 1.80
CA ASP A 21 -11.65 -2.07 2.49
C ASP A 21 -12.61 -2.98 1.73
N GLU A 22 -12.79 -2.76 0.42
CA GLU A 22 -13.67 -3.59 -0.42
C GLU A 22 -13.18 -5.04 -0.58
N ASP A 23 -11.90 -5.30 -0.33
CA ASP A 23 -11.31 -6.64 -0.33
C ASP A 23 -11.23 -7.20 1.09
N ASP A 24 -11.86 -8.35 1.36
CA ASP A 24 -11.90 -8.92 2.71
C ASP A 24 -10.50 -9.30 3.24
N ALA A 25 -9.53 -9.62 2.37
CA ALA A 25 -8.21 -10.11 2.76
C ALA A 25 -7.23 -9.01 3.19
N PHE A 26 -7.34 -7.81 2.61
CA PHE A 26 -6.40 -6.72 2.86
C PHE A 26 -7.01 -5.34 2.61
N THR A 27 -6.51 -4.34 3.31
CA THR A 27 -6.83 -2.92 3.03
C THR A 27 -5.87 -2.39 1.97
N ILE A 28 -6.38 -1.63 0.99
CA ILE A 28 -5.57 -0.94 -0.01
C ILE A 28 -5.49 0.55 0.36
N ARG A 29 -4.28 1.12 0.36
CA ARG A 29 -4.08 2.57 0.50
C ARG A 29 -3.29 3.13 -0.66
N ASP A 30 -3.82 4.17 -1.30
CA ASP A 30 -3.04 5.00 -2.22
C ASP A 30 -2.44 6.17 -1.45
N ILE A 31 -1.12 6.29 -1.53
CA ILE A 31 -0.31 7.23 -0.76
C ILE A 31 0.53 8.04 -1.75
N GLU A 32 0.55 9.35 -1.57
CA GLU A 32 1.50 10.23 -2.23
C GLU A 32 2.63 10.59 -1.28
N ILE A 33 3.87 10.38 -1.74
CA ILE A 33 5.08 10.75 -1.01
C ILE A 33 5.80 11.83 -1.78
N SER A 34 6.10 12.93 -1.10
CA SER A 34 6.97 13.99 -1.61
C SER A 34 8.18 14.20 -0.70
N HIS A 35 9.30 14.64 -1.26
CA HIS A 35 10.50 14.97 -0.49
C HIS A 35 10.77 16.47 -0.61
N ALA A 36 10.97 17.19 0.50
CA ALA A 36 11.06 18.65 0.56
C ALA A 36 12.11 19.29 -0.38
N LYS A 37 13.15 18.54 -0.75
CA LYS A 37 14.21 18.98 -1.68
C LYS A 37 14.07 18.43 -3.11
N MET A 38 13.14 17.51 -3.35
CA MET A 38 12.87 16.96 -4.67
C MET A 38 11.57 17.58 -5.21
N LYS A 39 11.48 17.75 -6.52
CA LYS A 39 10.26 18.29 -7.16
C LYS A 39 9.25 17.20 -7.55
N ASP A 40 9.59 15.94 -7.29
CA ASP A 40 8.81 14.80 -7.72
C ASP A 40 7.94 14.27 -6.59
N ILE A 41 6.69 13.96 -6.92
CA ILE A 41 5.74 13.23 -6.09
C ILE A 41 5.71 11.80 -6.58
N ARG A 42 5.80 10.84 -5.66
CA ARG A 42 5.69 9.40 -5.95
C ARG A 42 4.35 8.89 -5.44
N LYS A 43 3.64 8.16 -6.29
CA LYS A 43 2.43 7.42 -5.91
C LYS A 43 2.82 6.02 -5.49
N ILE A 44 2.34 5.60 -4.33
CA ILE A 44 2.59 4.31 -3.72
C ILE A 44 1.25 3.68 -3.39
N ARG A 45 1.09 2.40 -3.75
CA ARG A 45 -0.02 1.58 -3.29
C ARG A 45 0.46 0.64 -2.20
N GLN A 46 -0.11 0.75 -1.01
CA GLN A 46 0.12 -0.17 0.10
C GLN A 46 -0.98 -1.24 0.12
N TYR A 47 -0.58 -2.49 0.33
CA TYR A 47 -1.48 -3.61 0.61
C TYR A 47 -1.26 -4.05 2.06
N HIS A 48 -2.25 -3.86 2.93
CA HIS A 48 -2.17 -4.22 4.33
C HIS A 48 -2.93 -5.54 4.57
N PHE A 49 -2.20 -6.66 4.63
CA PHE A 49 -2.79 -7.98 4.88
C PHE A 49 -3.36 -8.10 6.29
N ARG A 50 -4.62 -8.54 6.40
CA ARG A 50 -5.34 -8.68 7.67
C ARG A 50 -5.56 -10.12 8.10
N GLY A 51 -5.29 -11.08 7.21
CA GLY A 51 -5.59 -12.50 7.43
C GLY A 51 -4.55 -13.26 8.27
N TRP A 52 -3.49 -12.61 8.77
CA TRP A 52 -2.46 -13.30 9.57
C TRP A 52 -2.86 -13.35 11.05
N PRO A 53 -3.01 -14.55 11.66
CA PRO A 53 -3.42 -14.67 13.06
C PRO A 53 -2.30 -14.32 14.03
N GLU A 54 -2.65 -13.92 15.26
CA GLU A 54 -1.66 -13.63 16.32
C GLU A 54 -0.78 -14.84 16.67
N VAL A 55 -1.35 -16.05 16.57
CA VAL A 55 -0.66 -17.30 16.88
C VAL A 55 -0.75 -18.24 15.68
N GLY A 56 0.41 -18.71 15.22
CA GLY A 56 0.50 -19.69 14.15
C GLY A 56 0.47 -19.06 12.76
N VAL A 57 -0.27 -19.70 11.84
CA VAL A 57 -0.40 -19.32 10.43
C VAL A 57 -1.86 -19.41 9.99
N PRO A 58 -2.27 -18.71 8.91
CA PRO A 58 -3.62 -18.85 8.36
C PRO A 58 -3.94 -20.30 7.99
N GLU A 59 -5.20 -20.70 8.13
CA GLU A 59 -5.67 -22.06 7.77
C GLU A 59 -5.51 -22.36 6.27
N SER A 60 -5.54 -21.32 5.44
CA SER A 60 -5.36 -21.39 4.00
C SER A 60 -4.47 -20.25 3.50
N GLY A 61 -3.64 -20.53 2.49
CA GLY A 61 -2.81 -19.53 1.82
C GLY A 61 -3.54 -18.72 0.74
N ALA A 62 -4.84 -18.94 0.53
CA ALA A 62 -5.59 -18.34 -0.58
C ALA A 62 -5.53 -16.80 -0.56
N ASP A 63 -5.77 -16.19 0.59
CA ASP A 63 -5.81 -14.72 0.74
C ASP A 63 -4.42 -14.09 0.56
N LEU A 64 -3.38 -14.76 1.07
CA LEU A 64 -2.01 -14.33 0.85
C LEU A 64 -1.62 -14.43 -0.63
N MET A 65 -2.00 -15.51 -1.30
CA MET A 65 -1.77 -15.68 -2.74
C MET A 65 -2.52 -14.62 -3.56
N HIS A 66 -3.73 -14.25 -3.14
CA HIS A 66 -4.51 -13.18 -3.75
C HIS A 66 -3.79 -11.83 -3.64
N LEU A 67 -3.28 -11.47 -2.46
CA LEU A 67 -2.45 -10.27 -2.27
C LEU A 67 -1.20 -10.26 -3.16
N VAL A 68 -0.46 -11.39 -3.21
CA VAL A 68 0.73 -11.52 -4.06
C VAL A 68 0.37 -11.31 -5.53
N ASN A 69 -0.75 -11.86 -5.99
CA ASN A 69 -1.22 -11.65 -7.35
C ASN A 69 -1.59 -10.19 -7.63
N GLN A 70 -2.33 -9.53 -6.73
CA GLN A 70 -2.71 -8.11 -6.90
C GLN A 70 -1.47 -7.19 -6.93
N SER A 71 -0.52 -7.38 -6.00
CA SER A 71 0.72 -6.60 -5.97
C SER A 71 1.56 -6.80 -7.24
N HIS A 72 1.62 -8.04 -7.76
CA HIS A 72 2.32 -8.33 -9.01
C HIS A 72 1.65 -7.68 -10.23
N LEU A 73 0.31 -7.70 -10.32
CA LEU A 73 -0.43 -7.03 -11.37
C LEU A 73 -0.19 -5.51 -11.34
N HIS A 74 -0.26 -4.91 -10.15
CA HIS A 74 0.02 -3.49 -9.98
C HIS A 74 1.45 -3.12 -10.37
N GLN A 75 2.45 -3.96 -10.04
CA GLN A 75 3.85 -3.73 -10.42
C GLN A 75 4.03 -3.70 -11.96
N LYS A 76 3.30 -4.53 -12.70
CA LYS A 76 3.36 -4.53 -14.19
C LYS A 76 2.92 -3.19 -14.78
N GLU A 77 1.97 -2.51 -14.14
CA GLU A 77 1.48 -1.20 -14.55
C GLU A 77 2.39 -0.06 -14.08
N ALA A 78 2.85 -0.12 -12.82
CA ALA A 78 3.70 0.90 -12.21
C ALA A 78 5.14 0.91 -12.74
N GLY A 79 5.61 -0.20 -13.30
CA GLY A 79 6.94 -0.35 -13.88
C GLY A 79 7.96 -1.08 -13.00
N PRO A 80 9.18 -1.29 -13.51
CA PRO A 80 10.19 -2.12 -12.84
C PRO A 80 10.84 -1.38 -11.67
N GLY A 81 10.24 -1.52 -10.49
CA GLY A 81 10.79 -1.06 -9.22
C GLY A 81 10.74 -2.15 -8.15
N PRO A 82 11.57 -2.07 -7.09
CA PRO A 82 11.49 -3.00 -5.98
C PRO A 82 10.14 -2.90 -5.26
N ILE A 83 9.63 -4.04 -4.80
CA ILE A 83 8.51 -4.09 -3.86
C ILE A 83 9.10 -4.08 -2.46
N VAL A 84 8.62 -3.17 -1.61
CA VAL A 84 8.94 -3.15 -0.18
C VAL A 84 7.88 -3.99 0.54
N VAL A 85 8.32 -5.00 1.30
CA VAL A 85 7.48 -5.94 2.06
C VAL A 85 7.85 -5.88 3.52
#